data_AF-A0A011ND48-F1
#
_entry.id   AF-A0A011ND48-F1
#
_cell.length_a   1.000
_cell.length_b   1.000
_cell.length_c   1.000
_cell.angle_alpha   90.00
_cell.angle_beta   90.00
_cell.angle_gamma   90.00
#
_symmetry.space_group_name_H-M   'P 1'
#
loop_
_entity.id
_entity.type
_entity.pdbx_description
1 polymer ?
#
loop_
_entity_poly.entity_id
_entity_poly.type
_entity_poly.pdbx_seq_one_letter_code
_entity_poly.pdbx_strand_id
1 'polypeptide(L)' 'MLMWFSEGFRRSGGIDSACLQRRATAPASHDHLFHTLLALLDVRTSLYEADWDLLDGCRGPGAAAT' A
#
# COMPACT_ATOMS: atom_id res chain seq x y z
N MET A 1 0.78 -1.60 -13.48
CA MET A 1 1.91 -1.94 -12.58
C MET A 1 1.65 -3.32 -11.99
N LEU A 2 2.70 -4.04 -11.58
CA LEU A 2 2.59 -5.34 -10.90
C LEU A 2 3.27 -5.22 -9.53
N MET A 3 2.63 -5.74 -8.49
CA MET A 3 3.22 -5.86 -7.16
C MET A 3 3.14 -7.33 -6.72
N TRP A 4 4.27 -7.89 -6.32
CA TRP A 4 4.35 -9.23 -5.77
C TRP A 4 4.80 -9.15 -4.31
N PHE A 5 4.10 -9.86 -3.43
CA PHE A 5 4.41 -9.92 -2.02
C PHE A 5 4.57 -11.38 -1.60
N SER A 6 5.65 -11.67 -0.87
CA SER A 6 5.81 -12.97 -0.22
C SER A 6 4.74 -13.17 0.87
N GLU A 7 4.47 -14.41 1.24
CA GLU A 7 3.52 -14.71 2.31
C GLU A 7 3.91 -14.02 3.64
N GLY A 8 5.20 -14.10 4.00
CA GLY A 8 5.73 -13.45 5.20
C GLY A 8 5.48 -11.95 5.20
N PHE A 9 5.72 -11.28 4.07
CA PHE A 9 5.51 -9.85 3.94
C PHE A 9 4.02 -9.47 4.03
N ARG A 10 3.13 -10.26 3.40
CA ARG A 10 1.67 -10.05 3.51
C ARG A 10 1.20 -10.13 4.96
N ARG A 11 1.73 -11.10 5.71
CA ARG A 11 1.40 -11.31 7.13
C ARG A 11 1.95 -10.19 8.03
N SER A 12 3.24 -9.85 7.89
CA SER A 12 3.87 -8.83 8.74
C SER A 12 3.37 -7.42 8.43
N GLY A 13 3.09 -7.11 7.17
CA GLY A 13 2.57 -5.82 6.73
C GLY A 13 1.05 -5.69 6.80
N GLY A 14 0.34 -6.70 7.32
CA GLY A 14 -1.12 -6.68 7.47
C GLY A 14 -1.87 -6.43 6.15
N ILE A 15 -1.38 -6.97 5.03
CA ILE A 15 -1.92 -6.72 3.69
C ILE A 15 -3.17 -7.58 3.45
N ASP A 16 -4.32 -6.93 3.27
CA ASP A 16 -5.52 -7.58 2.75
C ASP A 16 -5.36 -7.81 1.23
N SER A 17 -5.09 -9.06 0.89
CA SER A 17 -4.84 -9.44 -0.50
C SER A 17 -6.10 -9.46 -1.34
N ALA A 18 -7.27 -9.72 -0.73
CA ALA A 18 -8.54 -9.65 -1.44
C ALA A 18 -8.90 -8.19 -1.73
N CYS A 19 -8.61 -7.27 -0.80
CA CYS A 19 -8.71 -5.83 -1.03
C CYS A 19 -7.81 -5.38 -2.17
N LEU A 20 -6.51 -5.71 -2.15
CA LEU A 20 -5.58 -5.31 -3.21
C LEU A 20 -5.95 -5.86 -4.57
N GLN A 21 -6.44 -7.11 -4.65
CA GLN A 21 -6.91 -7.66 -5.92
C GLN A 21 -8.11 -6.87 -6.49
N ARG A 22 -9.01 -6.38 -5.63
CA ARG A 22 -10.09 -5.48 -6.07
C ARG A 22 -9.55 -4.12 -6.49
N ARG A 23 -8.63 -3.52 -5.73
CA ARG A 23 -8.00 -2.23 -6.09
C ARG A 23 -7.25 -2.29 -7.43
N ALA A 24 -6.67 -3.44 -7.75
CA ALA A 24 -5.92 -3.66 -9.00
C ALA A 24 -6.78 -3.59 -10.27
N THR A 25 -8.12 -3.64 -10.16
CA THR A 25 -9.02 -3.47 -11.31
C THR A 25 -9.31 -2.00 -11.63
N ALA A 26 -8.99 -1.08 -10.72
CA ALA A 26 -9.14 0.35 -10.91
C ALA A 26 -7.89 0.96 -11.57
N PRO A 27 -8.02 2.11 -12.27
CA PRO A 27 -6.89 2.79 -12.86
C PRO A 27 -5.77 3.09 -11.86
N ALA A 28 -4.54 3.08 -12.36
CA ALA A 28 -3.35 3.48 -11.64
C ALA A 28 -2.35 4.14 -12.62
N SER A 29 -1.67 5.18 -12.15
CA SER A 29 -0.60 5.89 -12.85
C SER A 29 0.71 5.77 -12.08
N HIS A 30 1.82 6.18 -12.69
CA HIS A 30 3.12 6.22 -12.01
C HIS A 30 3.16 7.22 -10.83
N ASP A 31 2.28 8.22 -10.80
CA ASP A 31 2.22 9.21 -9.70
C ASP A 31 1.90 8.54 -8.35
N HIS A 32 1.18 7.42 -8.38
CA HIS A 32 0.85 6.66 -7.18
C HIS A 32 2.07 5.95 -6.57
N LEU A 33 3.11 5.66 -7.36
CA LEU A 33 4.22 4.82 -6.94
C LEU A 33 4.97 5.42 -5.75
N PHE A 34 5.16 6.74 -5.74
CA PHE A 34 5.89 7.43 -4.67
C PHE A 34 5.21 7.24 -3.31
N HIS A 35 3.94 7.61 -3.21
CA HIS A 35 3.19 7.54 -1.95
C HIS A 35 2.97 6.09 -1.51
N THR A 36 2.74 5.18 -2.46
CA THR A 36 2.62 3.75 -2.17
C THR A 36 3.89 3.17 -1.54
N LEU A 37 5.08 3.54 -2.04
CA LEU A 37 6.35 3.07 -1.47
C LEU A 37 6.62 3.67 -0.08
N LEU A 38 6.27 4.94 0.13
CA LEU A 38 6.38 5.57 1.45
C LEU A 38 5.56 4.80 2.49
N ALA A 39 4.29 4.53 2.18
CA ALA A 39 3.42 3.77 3.07
C ALA A 39 3.94 2.34 3.28
N LEU A 40 4.28 1.63 2.19
CA LEU A 40 4.74 0.24 2.22
C LEU A 40 5.97 0.02 3.11
N LEU A 41 6.85 1.02 3.16
CA LEU A 41 8.12 0.98 3.90
C LEU A 41 8.07 1.76 5.23
N ASP A 42 6.87 2.17 5.67
CA ASP A 42 6.60 2.88 6.92
C ASP A 42 7.40 4.19 7.08
N VAL A 43 7.61 4.92 5.97
CA VAL A 43 8.34 6.20 5.95
C VAL A 43 7.40 7.34 6.35
N ARG A 44 7.74 8.05 7.42
CA ARG A 44 7.01 9.26 7.84
C ARG A 44 7.59 10.51 7.21
N THR A 45 6.75 11.22 6.47
CA THR A 45 7.11 12.48 5.82
C THR A 45 5.85 13.31 5.58
N SER A 46 5.99 14.64 5.56
CA SER A 46 4.92 15.56 5.21
C SER A 46 4.51 15.50 3.74
N LEU A 47 5.25 14.76 2.90
CA LEU A 47 4.97 14.57 1.48
C LEU A 47 4.03 13.39 1.20
N TYR A 48 3.60 12.66 2.23
CA TYR A 48 2.66 11.56 2.06
C TYR A 48 1.23 12.10 1.85
N GLU A 49 0.54 11.55 0.85
CA GLU A 49 -0.83 11.88 0.49
C GLU A 49 -1.57 10.54 0.28
N ALA A 50 -2.59 10.27 1.10
CA ALA A 50 -3.28 8.98 1.11
C ALA A 50 -4.01 8.67 -0.20
N ASP A 51 -4.54 9.69 -0.88
CA ASP A 51 -5.26 9.54 -2.15
C ASP A 51 -4.39 8.94 -3.28
N TRP A 52 -3.06 9.02 -3.14
CA TRP A 52 -2.10 8.47 -4.09
C TRP A 52 -1.48 7.14 -3.64
N ASP A 53 -1.80 6.64 -2.44
CA ASP A 53 -1.36 5.33 -1.96
C ASP A 53 -2.30 4.22 -2.46
N LEU A 54 -1.78 3.31 -3.28
CA LEU A 54 -2.54 2.15 -3.79
C LEU A 54 -2.85 1.10 -2.72
N LEU A 55 -2.20 1.17 -1.56
CA LEU A 55 -2.40 0.27 -0.43
C LEU A 55 -3.33 0.86 0.63
N ASP A 56 -3.73 2.13 0.49
CA ASP A 56 -4.64 2.76 1.44
C ASP A 56 -5.97 2.01 1.52
N GLY A 57 -6.47 1.83 2.74
CA GLY A 57 -7.64 0.99 3.02
C GLY A 57 -7.46 -0.53 2.82
N CYS A 58 -6.35 -0.99 2.24
CA CYS A 58 -6.04 -2.42 2.07
C CYS A 58 -4.99 -2.96 3.06
N ARG A 59 -4.65 -2.16 4.08
CA ARG A 59 -3.78 -2.59 5.19
C ARG A 59 -4.52 -2.50 6.52
N GLY A 60 -4.25 -3.45 7.40
CA GLY A 60 -4.81 -3.45 8.76
C GLY A 60 -4.27 -2.30 9.62
N PRO A 61 -4.98 -1.93 10.71
CA PRO A 61 -4.64 -0.82 11.60
C PRO A 61 -3.27 -0.92 12.32
N GLY A 62 -2.53 -2.02 12.16
CA GLY A 62 -1.17 -2.20 12.67
C GLY A 62 -0.04 -1.87 11.69
N ALA A 63 -0.35 -1.50 10.43
CA ALA A 63 0.63 -1.20 9.39
C ALA A 63 0.81 0.30 9.11
N ALA A 64 0.00 1.15 9.73
CA ALA A 64 0.20 2.59 9.74
C ALA A 64 0.95 2.96 11.03
N ALA A 65 2.27 3.07 10.90
CA ALA A 65 3.16 3.94 11.66
C ALA A 65 2.68 4.42 13.07
N THR A 66 3.26 3.84 14.13
CA THR A 66 3.34 4.45 15.47
C THR A 66 4.47 5.44 15.56
#